data_AF-A0A2E6H2Y2-F1
#
_entry.id   AF-A0A2E6H2Y2-F1
#
_cell.length_a   1.000
_cell.length_b   1.000
_cell.length_c   1.000
_cell.angle_alpha   90.00
_cell.angle_beta   90.00
_cell.angle_gamma   90.00
#
_symmetry.space_group_name_H-M   'P 1'
#
loop_
_entity.id
_entity.type
_entity.pdbx_description
1 polymer ?
#
loop_
_entity_poly.entity_id
_entity_poly.type
_entity_poly.pdbx_seq_one_letter_code
_entity_poly.pdbx_strand_id
1 'polypeptide(L)'
;MKNLLIGLTALAFVASTAQANDRLARCVKNLRNIQTTLQSTEAELSQCRLNNVPGNGQETRRLRRELRQTREELRLCRQITPTPDFGETARLRRELQQARQDLRLAQEDNRFLRQSNDDLRIRLEECEGQNPPFPNNNGYFCSAACTTSNGKTDLRYLGGAEAMFELEAESQAISKTQSDYRCSWGVKKVSCQAQSFEAANYCVAACTKSNGQVDMRYSKGASGRSTVEAEYNALKETQKAYRCSWGVEVSNCN
;
A
#
# COMPACT_ATOMS: atom_id res chain seq x y z
N MET A 1 -13.97 -38.47 -35.84
CA MET A 1 -12.62 -38.13 -36.34
C MET A 1 -12.56 -36.68 -36.85
N LYS A 2 -12.67 -35.67 -35.96
CA LYS A 2 -12.63 -34.24 -36.37
C LYS A 2 -11.78 -33.32 -35.47
N ASN A 3 -11.04 -33.87 -34.50
CA ASN A 3 -10.22 -33.06 -33.57
C ASN A 3 -8.70 -33.23 -33.77
N LEU A 4 -8.26 -33.86 -34.86
CA LEU A 4 -6.82 -34.12 -35.10
C LEU A 4 -6.18 -33.19 -36.15
N LEU A 5 -6.95 -32.28 -36.77
CA LEU A 5 -6.48 -31.42 -37.86
C LEU A 5 -6.20 -29.96 -37.46
N ILE A 6 -6.52 -29.54 -36.22
CA ILE A 6 -6.32 -28.16 -35.76
C ILE A 6 -4.95 -27.99 -35.06
N GLY A 7 -4.32 -29.08 -34.61
CA GLY A 7 -3.01 -29.04 -33.95
C GLY A 7 -1.81 -28.90 -34.90
N LEU A 8 -1.95 -29.24 -36.18
CA LEU A 8 -0.84 -29.26 -37.14
C LEU A 8 -0.64 -27.94 -37.90
N THR A 9 -1.65 -27.08 -37.98
CA THR A 9 -1.54 -25.77 -38.65
C THR A 9 -1.00 -24.68 -37.74
N ALA A 10 -1.25 -24.74 -36.42
CA ALA A 10 -0.73 -23.78 -35.45
C ALA A 10 0.79 -23.95 -35.21
N LEU A 11 1.29 -25.19 -35.21
CA LEU A 11 2.74 -25.46 -35.08
C LEU A 11 3.55 -25.06 -36.32
N ALA A 12 2.95 -25.10 -37.51
CA ALA A 12 3.61 -24.66 -38.74
C ALA A 12 3.74 -23.12 -38.84
N PHE A 13 2.85 -22.36 -38.20
CA PHE A 13 2.89 -20.88 -38.20
C PHE A 13 3.86 -20.30 -37.14
N VAL A 14 4.06 -20.99 -36.02
CA VAL A 14 5.03 -20.57 -34.99
C VAL A 14 6.46 -20.99 -35.37
N ALA A 15 6.65 -22.14 -36.02
CA ALA A 15 7.97 -22.57 -36.51
C ALA A 15 8.50 -21.69 -37.65
N SER A 16 7.62 -21.16 -38.51
CA SER A 16 8.01 -20.30 -39.64
C SER A 16 8.38 -18.86 -39.22
N THR A 17 7.77 -18.32 -38.17
CA THR A 17 8.09 -16.99 -37.61
C THR A 17 9.37 -16.99 -36.78
N ALA A 18 9.66 -18.06 -36.05
CA ALA A 18 10.94 -18.21 -35.33
C ALA A 18 12.14 -18.30 -36.30
N GLN A 19 12.01 -19.06 -37.39
CA GLN A 19 13.05 -19.13 -38.44
C GLN A 19 13.22 -17.80 -39.19
N ALA A 20 12.14 -17.04 -39.40
CA ALA A 20 12.19 -15.71 -40.00
C ALA A 20 12.87 -14.68 -39.08
N ASN A 21 12.59 -14.71 -37.77
CA ASN A 21 13.18 -13.81 -36.78
C ASN A 21 14.67 -14.06 -36.56
N ASP A 22 15.11 -15.33 -36.56
CA ASP A 22 16.53 -15.69 -36.49
C ASP A 22 17.30 -15.28 -37.76
N ARG A 23 16.66 -15.38 -38.93
CA ARG A 23 17.23 -14.90 -40.20
C ARG A 23 17.30 -13.36 -40.23
N LEU A 24 16.28 -12.68 -39.72
CA LEU A 24 16.23 -11.23 -39.60
C LEU A 24 17.31 -10.70 -38.63
N ALA A 25 17.46 -11.31 -37.45
CA ALA A 25 18.47 -10.92 -36.46
C ALA A 25 19.91 -11.13 -36.99
N ARG A 26 20.16 -12.26 -37.68
CA ARG A 26 21.45 -12.51 -38.37
C ARG A 26 21.68 -11.49 -39.49
N CYS A 27 20.64 -11.15 -40.25
CA CYS A 27 20.71 -10.18 -41.33
C CYS A 27 21.00 -8.75 -40.83
N VAL A 28 20.35 -8.29 -39.74
CA VAL A 28 20.60 -6.96 -39.13
C VAL A 28 22.02 -6.88 -38.54
N LYS A 29 22.49 -7.94 -37.89
CA LYS A 29 23.86 -8.01 -37.37
C LYS A 29 24.90 -8.03 -38.50
N ASN A 30 24.60 -8.70 -39.60
CA ASN A 30 25.49 -8.77 -40.77
C ASN A 30 25.41 -7.51 -41.65
N LEU A 31 24.31 -6.74 -41.63
CA LEU A 31 24.15 -5.53 -42.46
C LEU A 31 25.23 -4.48 -42.21
N ARG A 32 25.66 -4.28 -40.95
CA ARG A 32 26.77 -3.39 -40.64
C ARG A 32 28.10 -3.89 -41.20
N ASN A 33 28.38 -5.19 -41.06
CA ASN A 33 29.59 -5.81 -41.61
C ASN A 33 29.59 -5.79 -43.14
N ILE A 34 28.45 -6.06 -43.77
CA ILE A 34 28.28 -5.99 -45.21
C ILE A 34 28.47 -4.54 -45.70
N GLN A 35 27.94 -3.53 -44.99
CA GLN A 35 28.15 -2.13 -45.34
C GLN A 35 29.62 -1.70 -45.23
N THR A 36 30.35 -2.11 -44.19
CA THR A 36 31.77 -1.79 -44.05
C THR A 36 32.62 -2.48 -45.11
N THR A 37 32.35 -3.75 -45.42
CA THR A 37 33.03 -4.47 -46.50
C THR A 37 32.70 -3.90 -47.89
N LEU A 38 31.46 -3.43 -48.11
CA LEU A 38 31.09 -2.77 -49.37
C LEU A 38 31.85 -1.45 -49.55
N GLN A 39 31.95 -0.64 -48.49
CA GLN A 39 32.70 0.61 -48.51
C GLN A 39 34.21 0.38 -48.73
N SER A 40 34.79 -0.64 -48.10
CA SER A 40 36.21 -0.95 -48.26
C SER A 40 36.52 -1.46 -49.67
N THR A 41 35.70 -2.36 -50.21
CA THR A 41 35.89 -2.91 -51.57
C THR A 41 35.61 -1.88 -52.68
N GLU A 42 34.67 -0.96 -52.48
CA GLU A 42 34.45 0.18 -53.39
C GLU A 42 35.63 1.17 -53.36
N ALA A 43 36.22 1.42 -52.19
CA ALA A 43 37.43 2.22 -52.05
C ALA A 43 38.64 1.59 -52.75
N GLU A 44 38.88 0.29 -52.54
CA GLU A 44 39.97 -0.47 -53.20
C GLU A 44 39.82 -0.49 -54.72
N LEU A 45 38.59 -0.71 -55.24
CA LEU A 45 38.32 -0.67 -56.68
C LEU A 45 38.53 0.74 -57.27
N SER A 46 38.24 1.80 -56.52
CA SER A 46 38.49 3.18 -56.96
C SER A 46 39.99 3.49 -57.03
N GLN A 47 40.79 2.98 -56.07
CA GLN A 47 42.24 3.13 -56.06
C GLN A 47 42.90 2.35 -57.22
N CYS A 48 42.44 1.13 -57.51
CA CYS A 48 42.89 0.38 -58.68
C CYS A 48 42.54 1.04 -60.02
N ARG A 49 41.52 1.91 -60.05
CA ARG A 49 41.10 2.64 -61.27
C ARG A 49 41.90 3.94 -61.46
N LEU A 50 42.38 4.55 -60.38
CA LEU A 50 43.23 5.75 -60.39
C LEU A 50 44.69 5.41 -60.70
N ASN A 51 45.17 4.26 -60.22
CA ASN A 51 46.50 3.75 -60.52
C ASN A 51 46.43 2.88 -61.78
N ASN A 52 46.60 3.48 -62.97
CA ASN A 52 46.70 2.77 -64.27
C ASN A 52 47.89 1.78 -64.29
N VAL A 53 47.76 0.65 -63.58
CA VAL A 53 48.77 -0.42 -63.53
C VAL A 53 48.28 -1.57 -64.42
N PRO A 54 48.93 -1.82 -65.57
CA PRO A 54 48.60 -2.93 -66.45
C PRO A 54 49.20 -4.21 -65.83
N GLY A 55 48.49 -4.79 -64.85
CA GLY A 55 49.05 -5.93 -64.11
C GLY A 55 48.08 -6.86 -63.37
N ASN A 56 46.88 -6.44 -62.95
CA ASN A 56 46.04 -7.28 -62.05
C ASN A 56 44.59 -7.46 -62.51
N GLY A 57 44.39 -7.84 -63.79
CA GLY A 57 43.08 -8.17 -64.33
C GLY A 57 42.35 -9.32 -63.61
N GLN A 58 43.06 -10.20 -62.90
CA GLN A 58 42.46 -11.24 -62.06
C GLN A 58 41.92 -10.70 -60.73
N GLU A 59 42.65 -9.79 -60.08
CA GLU A 59 42.26 -9.22 -58.79
C GLU A 59 41.07 -8.27 -58.94
N THR A 60 41.04 -7.44 -59.99
CA THR A 60 39.86 -6.63 -60.33
C THR A 60 38.65 -7.50 -60.66
N ARG A 61 38.85 -8.67 -61.31
CA ARG A 61 37.75 -9.63 -61.58
C ARG A 61 37.27 -10.31 -60.31
N ARG A 62 38.17 -10.64 -59.38
CA ARG A 62 37.84 -11.20 -58.06
C ARG A 62 37.03 -10.21 -57.23
N LEU A 63 37.51 -8.98 -57.07
CA LEU A 63 36.81 -7.91 -56.33
C LEU A 63 35.43 -7.60 -56.95
N ARG A 64 35.32 -7.59 -58.29
CA ARG A 64 34.01 -7.43 -58.96
C ARG A 64 33.04 -8.59 -58.70
N ARG A 65 33.53 -9.83 -58.53
CA ARG A 65 32.69 -10.98 -58.15
C ARG A 65 32.25 -10.88 -56.70
N GLU A 66 33.18 -10.56 -55.79
CA GLU A 66 32.89 -10.36 -54.37
C GLU A 66 31.88 -9.24 -54.16
N LEU A 67 31.99 -8.14 -54.91
CA LEU A 67 31.06 -7.00 -54.84
C LEU A 67 29.67 -7.33 -55.41
N ARG A 68 29.59 -8.16 -56.47
CA ARG A 68 28.30 -8.69 -56.95
C ARG A 68 27.65 -9.61 -55.92
N GLN A 69 28.45 -10.47 -55.29
CA GLN A 69 27.97 -11.40 -54.28
C GLN A 69 27.48 -10.67 -53.03
N THR A 70 28.21 -9.68 -52.51
CA THR A 70 27.76 -8.85 -51.37
C THR A 70 26.53 -8.01 -51.72
N ARG A 71 26.41 -7.50 -52.95
CA ARG A 71 25.19 -6.79 -53.38
C ARG A 71 23.98 -7.72 -53.44
N GLU A 72 24.16 -8.95 -53.87
CA GLU A 72 23.06 -9.93 -53.90
C GLU A 72 22.68 -10.38 -52.48
N GLU A 73 23.65 -10.59 -51.60
CA GLU A 73 23.41 -10.85 -50.18
C GLU A 73 22.64 -9.70 -49.50
N LEU A 74 22.99 -8.45 -49.81
CA LEU A 74 22.28 -7.26 -49.32
C LEU A 74 20.88 -7.14 -49.92
N ARG A 75 20.68 -7.54 -51.19
CA ARG A 75 19.37 -7.59 -51.85
C ARG A 75 18.45 -8.63 -51.20
N LEU A 76 18.96 -9.83 -50.95
CA LEU A 76 18.24 -10.90 -50.26
C LEU A 76 17.91 -10.51 -48.81
N CYS A 77 18.85 -9.87 -48.12
CA CYS A 77 18.63 -9.32 -46.79
C CYS A 77 17.50 -8.28 -46.77
N ARG A 78 17.47 -7.38 -47.76
CA ARG A 78 16.41 -6.36 -47.90
C ARG A 78 15.03 -6.94 -48.24
N GLN A 79 14.97 -8.11 -48.89
CA GLN A 79 13.71 -8.81 -49.16
C GLN A 79 13.16 -9.55 -47.92
N ILE A 80 14.02 -9.92 -46.98
CA ILE A 80 13.65 -10.60 -45.73
C ILE A 80 13.31 -9.59 -44.63
N THR A 81 13.94 -8.41 -44.63
CA THR A 81 13.52 -7.31 -43.77
C THR A 81 12.20 -6.74 -44.29
N PRO A 82 11.09 -6.79 -43.53
CA PRO A 82 9.92 -6.01 -43.90
C PRO A 82 10.37 -4.56 -44.05
N THR A 83 10.04 -3.93 -45.18
CA THR A 83 10.18 -2.47 -45.34
C THR A 83 9.60 -1.83 -44.09
N PRO A 84 10.33 -0.94 -43.39
CA PRO A 84 9.79 -0.32 -42.19
C PRO A 84 8.50 0.36 -42.62
N ASP A 85 7.37 -0.16 -42.16
CA ASP A 85 6.11 0.51 -42.37
C ASP A 85 6.26 1.83 -41.57
N PHE A 86 6.50 2.92 -42.29
CA PHE A 86 6.81 4.21 -41.69
C PHE A 86 5.68 4.63 -40.74
N GLY A 87 4.45 4.14 -40.98
CA GLY A 87 3.31 4.28 -40.08
C GLY A 87 3.49 3.56 -38.74
N GLU A 88 3.88 2.28 -38.76
CA GLU A 88 4.01 1.45 -37.54
C GLU A 88 5.23 1.86 -36.71
N THR A 89 6.35 2.16 -37.36
CA THR A 89 7.55 2.69 -36.67
C THR A 89 7.31 4.10 -36.09
N ALA A 90 6.58 4.97 -36.79
CA ALA A 90 6.18 6.27 -36.23
C ALA A 90 5.15 6.14 -35.10
N ARG A 91 4.27 5.14 -35.16
CA ARG A 91 3.33 4.81 -34.08
C ARG A 91 4.07 4.34 -32.83
N LEU A 92 4.95 3.35 -32.96
CA LEU A 92 5.75 2.82 -31.85
C LEU A 92 6.65 3.90 -31.21
N ARG A 93 7.19 4.83 -32.01
CA ARG A 93 7.94 5.98 -31.47
C ARG A 93 7.06 6.91 -30.64
N ARG A 94 5.83 7.18 -31.07
CA ARG A 94 4.86 7.98 -30.31
C ARG A 94 4.46 7.28 -29.01
N GLU A 95 4.16 5.99 -29.07
CA GLU A 95 3.83 5.19 -27.88
C GLU A 95 5.01 5.14 -26.88
N LEU A 96 6.25 4.96 -27.36
CA LEU A 96 7.45 5.00 -26.51
C LEU A 96 7.66 6.39 -25.87
N GLN A 97 7.41 7.46 -26.61
CA GLN A 97 7.53 8.83 -26.10
C GLN A 97 6.47 9.10 -25.03
N GLN A 98 5.24 8.65 -25.24
CA GLN A 98 4.15 8.75 -24.26
C GLN A 98 4.46 7.94 -23.00
N ALA A 99 4.88 6.68 -23.14
CA ALA A 99 5.27 5.84 -22.00
C ALA A 99 6.43 6.44 -21.18
N ARG A 100 7.38 7.13 -21.83
CA ARG A 100 8.46 7.85 -21.13
C ARG A 100 7.94 9.06 -20.35
N GLN A 101 6.95 9.77 -20.88
CA GLN A 101 6.31 10.88 -20.20
C GLN A 101 5.51 10.40 -18.99
N ASP A 102 4.74 9.32 -19.15
CA ASP A 102 3.96 8.71 -18.06
C ASP A 102 4.87 8.21 -16.94
N LEU A 103 5.99 7.57 -17.29
CA LEU A 103 6.99 7.15 -16.30
C LEU A 103 7.55 8.33 -15.51
N ARG A 104 7.81 9.46 -16.17
CA ARG A 104 8.31 10.66 -15.51
C ARG A 104 7.27 11.23 -14.53
N LEU A 105 6.01 11.32 -14.93
CA LEU A 105 4.92 11.77 -14.06
C LEU A 105 4.77 10.84 -12.84
N ALA A 106 4.78 9.52 -13.06
CA ALA A 106 4.71 8.55 -11.97
C ALA A 106 5.91 8.62 -11.01
N GLN A 107 7.10 8.98 -11.50
CA GLN A 107 8.27 9.23 -10.66
C GLN A 107 8.14 10.51 -9.85
N GLU A 108 7.59 11.58 -10.45
CA GLU A 108 7.29 12.85 -9.77
C GLU A 108 6.23 12.65 -8.66
N ASP A 109 5.15 11.90 -8.95
CA ASP A 109 4.12 11.53 -7.97
C ASP A 109 4.69 10.69 -6.82
N ASN A 110 5.51 9.68 -7.12
CA ASN A 110 6.18 8.89 -6.08
C ASN A 110 7.09 9.74 -5.20
N ARG A 111 7.78 10.74 -5.78
CA ARG A 111 8.60 11.67 -5.02
C ARG A 111 7.75 12.54 -4.10
N PHE A 112 6.63 13.06 -4.60
CA PHE A 112 5.67 13.84 -3.81
C PHE A 112 5.10 13.01 -2.65
N LEU A 113 4.67 11.78 -2.91
CA LEU A 113 4.15 10.88 -1.87
C LEU A 113 5.20 10.51 -0.82
N ARG A 114 6.46 10.35 -1.21
CA ARG A 114 7.56 10.14 -0.24
C ARG A 114 7.75 11.37 0.65
N GLN A 115 7.81 12.57 0.05
CA GLN A 115 7.91 13.82 0.81
C GLN A 115 6.72 14.02 1.75
N SER A 116 5.50 13.69 1.30
CA SER A 116 4.30 13.76 2.15
C SER A 116 4.34 12.74 3.28
N ASN A 117 4.84 11.52 3.05
CA ASN A 117 5.03 10.53 4.11
C ASN A 117 6.09 10.98 5.10
N ASP A 118 7.19 11.56 4.63
CA ASP A 118 8.24 12.10 5.50
C ASP A 118 7.71 13.29 6.33
N ASP A 119 6.91 14.19 5.75
CA ASP A 119 6.25 15.29 6.49
C ASP A 119 5.27 14.76 7.53
N LEU A 120 4.44 13.78 7.18
CA LEU A 120 3.53 13.13 8.12
C LEU A 120 4.28 12.42 9.24
N ARG A 121 5.40 11.77 8.92
CA ARG A 121 6.26 11.11 9.90
C ARG A 121 6.91 12.11 10.84
N ILE A 122 7.42 13.23 10.33
CA ILE A 122 7.97 14.31 11.16
C ILE A 122 6.88 14.89 12.06
N ARG A 123 5.68 15.15 11.54
CA ARG A 123 4.55 15.59 12.36
C ARG A 123 4.13 14.56 13.40
N LEU A 124 4.20 13.26 13.08
CA LEU A 124 3.94 12.19 14.03
C LEU A 124 5.00 12.20 15.13
N GLU A 125 6.28 12.28 14.76
CA GLU A 125 7.42 12.39 15.68
C GLU A 125 7.37 13.69 16.50
N GLU A 126 6.84 14.80 15.98
CA GLU A 126 6.60 16.05 16.70
C GLU A 126 5.40 15.94 17.64
N CYS A 127 4.32 15.27 17.25
CA CYS A 127 3.19 14.97 18.13
C CYS A 127 3.58 13.97 19.24
N GLU A 128 4.46 13.02 18.95
CA GLU A 128 5.02 12.08 19.92
C GLU A 128 6.10 12.74 20.78
N GLY A 129 6.91 13.65 20.22
CA GLY A 129 8.01 14.35 20.89
C GLY A 129 7.61 15.59 21.67
N GLN A 130 6.44 16.19 21.41
CA GLN A 130 5.85 17.26 22.23
C GLN A 130 5.02 16.73 23.41
N ASN A 131 4.94 15.41 23.60
CA ASN A 131 4.58 14.80 24.87
C ASN A 131 5.87 14.29 25.56
N PRO A 132 6.60 15.13 26.32
CA PRO A 132 7.48 14.55 27.34
C PRO A 132 6.62 13.65 28.24
N PRO A 133 7.15 12.49 28.67
CA PRO A 133 6.36 11.46 29.34
C PRO A 133 5.76 12.09 30.59
N PHE A 134 4.43 12.13 30.67
CA PHE A 134 3.79 12.63 31.88
C PHE A 134 4.36 11.87 33.08
N PRO A 135 4.79 12.58 34.14
CA PRO A 135 5.39 11.94 35.30
C PRO A 135 4.36 10.98 35.89
N ASN A 136 4.74 9.70 36.04
CA ASN A 136 4.07 8.67 36.84
C ASN A 136 2.66 8.19 36.44
N ASN A 137 2.13 8.52 35.26
CA ASN A 137 0.83 8.00 34.83
C ASN A 137 0.98 6.76 33.93
N ASN A 138 0.53 5.59 34.41
CA ASN A 138 0.59 4.31 33.70
C ASN A 138 -0.47 4.17 32.58
N GLY A 139 -1.20 5.23 32.28
CA GLY A 139 -2.28 5.25 31.31
C GLY A 139 -3.50 5.99 31.84
N TYR A 140 -4.61 5.83 31.12
CA TYR A 140 -5.90 6.39 31.41
C TYR A 140 -6.91 5.27 31.59
N PHE A 141 -7.79 5.42 32.57
CA PHE A 141 -8.98 4.61 32.70
C PHE A 141 -10.20 5.43 32.32
N CYS A 142 -11.01 4.89 31.42
CA CYS A 142 -12.23 5.50 30.95
C CYS A 142 -13.42 4.56 31.19
N SER A 143 -14.57 5.15 31.50
CA SER A 143 -15.85 4.45 31.64
C SER A 143 -16.89 5.03 30.68
N ALA A 144 -17.75 4.16 30.17
CA ALA A 144 -18.82 4.51 29.24
C ALA A 144 -20.08 3.72 29.56
N ALA A 145 -21.25 4.32 29.35
CA ALA A 145 -22.54 3.69 29.64
C ALA A 145 -23.51 3.81 28.46
N CYS A 146 -24.46 2.87 28.37
CA CYS A 146 -25.60 3.04 27.46
C CYS A 146 -26.35 4.33 27.79
N THR A 147 -26.89 4.99 26.77
CA THR A 147 -27.79 6.12 26.93
C THR A 147 -29.25 5.67 26.99
N THR A 148 -30.06 6.44 27.70
CA THR A 148 -31.52 6.35 27.71
C THR A 148 -32.11 7.17 26.55
N SER A 149 -33.43 7.02 26.31
CA SER A 149 -34.15 7.83 25.30
C SER A 149 -34.01 9.34 25.50
N ASN A 150 -33.70 9.77 26.72
CA ASN A 150 -33.55 11.18 27.08
C ASN A 150 -32.08 11.65 27.05
N GLY A 151 -31.17 10.85 26.48
CA GLY A 151 -29.74 11.17 26.35
C GLY A 151 -28.92 11.09 27.64
N LYS A 152 -29.54 10.69 28.77
CA LYS A 152 -28.83 10.45 30.04
C LYS A 152 -28.18 9.08 30.05
N THR A 153 -27.03 8.96 30.70
CA THR A 153 -26.32 7.69 30.90
C THR A 153 -27.04 6.80 31.91
N ASP A 154 -27.18 5.52 31.60
CA ASP A 154 -27.72 4.50 32.50
C ASP A 154 -26.56 3.67 33.07
N LEU A 155 -26.18 3.98 34.31
CA LEU A 155 -25.03 3.35 34.99
C LEU A 155 -25.22 1.85 35.26
N ARG A 156 -26.42 1.29 35.01
CA ARG A 156 -26.65 -0.16 35.02
C ARG A 156 -25.92 -0.90 33.89
N TYR A 157 -25.63 -0.20 32.80
CA TYR A 157 -24.98 -0.75 31.62
C TYR A 157 -23.63 -0.07 31.40
N LEU A 158 -22.75 -0.19 32.39
CA LEU A 158 -21.45 0.47 32.44
C LEU A 158 -20.34 -0.49 31.99
N GLY A 159 -19.50 -0.01 31.08
CA GLY A 159 -18.25 -0.65 30.66
C GLY A 159 -17.06 0.26 30.98
N GLY A 160 -15.86 -0.33 31.06
CA GLY A 160 -14.63 0.40 31.36
C GLY A 160 -13.41 -0.26 30.72
N ALA A 161 -12.46 0.57 30.30
CA ALA A 161 -11.22 0.18 29.64
C ALA A 161 -10.05 1.08 30.04
N GLU A 162 -8.84 0.54 29.88
CA GLU A 162 -7.58 1.20 30.19
C GLU A 162 -6.70 1.20 28.93
N ALA A 163 -6.06 2.33 28.65
CA ALA A 163 -5.07 2.45 27.58
C ALA A 163 -4.03 3.52 27.92
N MET A 164 -2.91 3.56 27.21
CA MET A 164 -1.88 4.58 27.44
C MET A 164 -2.39 6.00 27.17
N PHE A 165 -3.26 6.17 26.17
CA PHE A 165 -3.80 7.46 25.76
C PHE A 165 -5.29 7.58 26.12
N GLU A 166 -5.72 8.76 26.55
CA GLU A 166 -7.13 9.02 26.94
C GLU A 166 -8.11 8.66 25.81
N LEU A 167 -7.84 9.10 24.58
CA LEU A 167 -8.73 8.86 23.43
C LEU A 167 -8.87 7.37 23.12
N GLU A 168 -7.78 6.62 23.28
CA GLU A 168 -7.79 5.18 23.08
C GLU A 168 -8.59 4.48 24.18
N ALA A 169 -8.36 4.86 25.44
CA ALA A 169 -9.10 4.32 26.58
C ALA A 169 -10.62 4.62 26.45
N GLU A 170 -10.99 5.82 26.00
CA GLU A 170 -12.37 6.19 25.72
C GLU A 170 -12.99 5.33 24.62
N SER A 171 -12.30 5.19 23.48
CA SER A 171 -12.76 4.38 22.35
C SER A 171 -12.96 2.91 22.75
N GLN A 172 -12.00 2.34 23.50
CA GLN A 172 -12.10 0.99 24.01
C GLN A 172 -13.24 0.83 25.03
N ALA A 173 -13.45 1.79 25.92
CA ALA A 173 -14.54 1.76 26.89
C ALA A 173 -15.90 1.79 26.18
N ILE A 174 -16.06 2.64 25.16
CA ILE A 174 -17.28 2.70 24.34
C ILE A 174 -17.51 1.38 23.60
N SER A 175 -16.48 0.87 22.92
CA SER A 175 -16.57 -0.39 22.17
C SER A 175 -16.95 -1.57 23.08
N LYS A 176 -16.36 -1.63 24.27
CA LYS A 176 -16.67 -2.65 25.27
C LYS A 176 -18.09 -2.54 25.81
N THR A 177 -18.57 -1.33 26.10
CA THR A 177 -19.97 -1.15 26.51
C THR A 177 -20.95 -1.58 25.41
N GLN A 178 -20.62 -1.33 24.15
CA GLN A 178 -21.41 -1.79 23.00
C GLN A 178 -21.37 -3.32 22.80
N SER A 179 -20.24 -3.97 23.11
CA SER A 179 -20.13 -5.43 23.02
C SER A 179 -20.85 -6.14 24.15
N ASP A 180 -20.77 -5.59 25.36
CA ASP A 180 -21.31 -6.20 26.58
C ASP A 180 -22.84 -5.97 26.67
N TYR A 181 -23.35 -4.86 26.12
CA TYR A 181 -24.74 -4.46 26.25
C TYR A 181 -25.37 -4.00 24.93
N ARG A 182 -26.65 -4.29 24.76
CA ARG A 182 -27.46 -3.75 23.65
C ARG A 182 -27.96 -2.36 24.00
N CYS A 183 -27.19 -1.33 23.64
CA CYS A 183 -27.55 0.07 23.90
C CYS A 183 -28.41 0.65 22.76
N SER A 184 -29.74 0.61 22.89
CA SER A 184 -30.67 1.05 21.85
C SER A 184 -30.54 2.53 21.44
N TRP A 185 -30.06 3.39 22.34
CA TRP A 185 -29.96 4.84 22.11
C TRP A 185 -28.52 5.34 21.98
N GLY A 186 -27.56 4.42 21.92
CA GLY A 186 -26.13 4.70 21.83
C GLY A 186 -25.38 4.55 23.16
N VAL A 187 -24.10 4.90 23.12
CA VAL A 187 -23.17 4.84 24.26
C VAL A 187 -22.51 6.19 24.40
N LYS A 188 -22.32 6.64 25.64
CA LYS A 188 -21.62 7.89 25.93
C LYS A 188 -20.55 7.67 26.98
N LYS A 189 -19.42 8.35 26.83
CA LYS A 189 -18.41 8.49 27.89
C LYS A 189 -19.08 9.03 29.16
N VAL A 190 -18.80 8.36 30.28
CA VAL A 190 -19.19 8.81 31.61
C VAL A 190 -18.06 9.64 32.20
N SER A 191 -16.86 9.08 32.30
CA SER A 191 -15.69 9.78 32.83
C SER A 191 -14.39 9.13 32.34
N CYS A 192 -13.31 9.92 32.31
CA CYS A 192 -11.95 9.49 32.02
C CYS A 192 -10.99 10.15 32.99
N GLN A 193 -10.01 9.40 33.48
CA GLN A 193 -8.99 9.93 34.39
C GLN A 193 -7.67 9.20 34.18
N ALA A 194 -6.57 9.95 34.22
CA ALA A 194 -5.24 9.36 34.28
C ALA A 194 -5.08 8.51 35.55
N GLN A 195 -4.46 7.35 35.43
CA GLN A 195 -4.16 6.49 36.57
C GLN A 195 -2.81 6.87 37.17
N SER A 196 -2.74 6.96 38.50
CA SER A 196 -1.49 7.18 39.23
C SER A 196 -1.01 5.89 39.91
N PHE A 197 0.29 5.79 40.16
CA PHE A 197 0.90 4.60 40.77
C PHE A 197 0.60 4.44 42.27
N GLU A 198 0.24 5.53 42.98
CA GLU A 198 0.47 5.60 44.44
C GLU A 198 -0.75 5.73 45.36
N ALA A 199 -2.00 5.76 44.85
CA ALA A 199 -3.16 5.67 45.73
C ALA A 199 -4.29 4.83 45.14
N ALA A 200 -4.64 3.75 45.83
CA ALA A 200 -5.90 3.06 45.63
C ALA A 200 -7.02 3.97 46.14
N ASN A 201 -7.74 4.62 45.23
CA ASN A 201 -8.97 5.33 45.56
C ASN A 201 -10.01 4.30 45.97
N TYR A 202 -10.82 4.58 46.98
CA TYR A 202 -11.88 3.69 47.42
C TYR A 202 -13.23 4.39 47.33
N CYS A 203 -14.13 3.82 46.52
CA CYS A 203 -15.47 4.34 46.36
C CYS A 203 -16.50 3.36 46.87
N VAL A 204 -17.63 3.88 47.35
CA VAL A 204 -18.80 3.10 47.76
C VAL A 204 -19.96 3.50 46.87
N ALA A 205 -20.62 2.51 46.28
CA ALA A 205 -21.86 2.68 45.56
C ALA A 205 -23.00 1.94 46.28
N ALA A 206 -24.23 2.37 46.07
CA ALA A 206 -25.41 1.68 46.59
C ALA A 206 -26.58 1.72 45.62
N CYS A 207 -27.53 0.81 45.81
CA CYS A 207 -28.81 0.87 45.11
C CYS A 207 -29.57 2.15 45.48
N THR A 208 -30.27 2.73 44.51
CA THR A 208 -31.21 3.83 44.76
C THR A 208 -32.60 3.30 45.13
N LYS A 209 -33.33 4.07 45.93
CA LYS A 209 -34.75 3.87 46.24
C LYS A 209 -35.62 4.48 45.14
N SER A 210 -36.92 4.24 45.19
CA SER A 210 -37.90 4.82 44.26
C SER A 210 -37.92 6.36 44.27
N ASN A 211 -37.48 6.99 45.37
CA ASN A 211 -37.35 8.44 45.48
C ASN A 211 -35.98 8.98 45.00
N GLY A 212 -35.13 8.12 44.41
CA GLY A 212 -33.81 8.48 43.93
C GLY A 212 -32.73 8.56 45.02
N GLN A 213 -33.07 8.38 46.30
CA GLN A 213 -32.07 8.43 47.37
C GLN A 213 -31.30 7.11 47.46
N VAL A 214 -30.01 7.21 47.80
CA VAL A 214 -29.13 6.07 48.02
C VAL A 214 -29.59 5.26 49.25
N ASP A 215 -29.72 3.94 49.11
CA ASP A 215 -29.95 3.03 50.23
C ASP A 215 -28.65 2.36 50.65
N MET A 216 -27.99 2.93 51.66
CA MET A 216 -26.71 2.40 52.16
C MET A 216 -26.79 0.96 52.68
N ARG A 217 -28.00 0.43 52.96
CA ARG A 217 -28.18 -1.00 53.29
C ARG A 217 -27.76 -1.92 52.14
N TYR A 218 -27.87 -1.45 50.89
CA TYR A 218 -27.50 -2.19 49.67
C TYR A 218 -26.29 -1.55 49.01
N SER A 219 -25.24 -1.32 49.80
CA SER A 219 -23.98 -0.76 49.32
C SER A 219 -22.87 -1.80 49.19
N LYS A 220 -21.97 -1.56 48.23
CA LYS A 220 -20.66 -2.20 48.14
C LYS A 220 -19.62 -1.13 47.80
N GLY A 221 -18.42 -1.30 48.34
CA GLY A 221 -17.29 -0.49 47.94
C GLY A 221 -16.23 -1.30 47.22
N ALA A 222 -15.43 -0.61 46.44
CA ALA A 222 -14.31 -1.18 45.73
C ALA A 222 -13.21 -0.13 45.54
N SER A 223 -11.98 -0.62 45.38
CA SER A 223 -10.82 0.21 45.09
C SER A 223 -10.50 0.28 43.61
N GLY A 224 -9.75 1.31 43.20
CA GLY A 224 -9.19 1.48 41.86
C GLY A 224 -7.94 2.35 41.88
N ARG A 225 -7.14 2.33 40.81
CA ARG A 225 -5.92 3.15 40.68
C ARG A 225 -6.21 4.62 40.38
N SER A 226 -7.46 4.92 40.03
CA SER A 226 -8.03 6.26 39.91
C SER A 226 -9.41 6.29 40.55
N THR A 227 -9.92 7.48 40.83
CA THR A 227 -11.28 7.67 41.36
C THR A 227 -12.31 7.10 40.38
N VAL A 228 -12.15 7.34 39.07
CA VAL A 228 -13.05 6.80 38.03
C VAL A 228 -13.04 5.27 37.99
N GLU A 229 -11.88 4.63 38.17
CA GLU A 229 -11.81 3.16 38.22
C GLU A 229 -12.46 2.62 39.50
N ALA A 230 -12.24 3.28 40.64
CA ALA A 230 -12.85 2.92 41.91
C ALA A 230 -14.39 3.04 41.86
N GLU A 231 -14.91 4.11 41.27
CA GLU A 231 -16.35 4.29 41.01
C GLU A 231 -16.91 3.17 40.14
N TYR A 232 -16.25 2.88 39.01
CA TYR A 232 -16.63 1.79 38.11
C TYR A 232 -16.70 0.45 38.84
N ASN A 233 -15.66 0.12 39.61
CA ASN A 233 -15.59 -1.13 40.37
C ASN A 233 -16.66 -1.19 41.46
N ALA A 234 -16.92 -0.09 42.17
CA ALA A 234 -17.93 -0.03 43.23
C ALA A 234 -19.35 -0.23 42.67
N LEU A 235 -19.66 0.42 41.54
CA LEU A 235 -20.92 0.23 40.82
C LEU A 235 -21.09 -1.23 40.39
N LYS A 236 -20.05 -1.81 39.78
CA LYS A 236 -20.05 -3.20 39.30
C LYS A 236 -20.24 -4.21 40.44
N GLU A 237 -19.54 -4.05 41.55
CA GLU A 237 -19.68 -4.92 42.73
C GLU A 237 -21.06 -4.79 43.38
N THR A 238 -21.62 -3.57 43.41
CA THR A 238 -22.99 -3.35 43.92
C THR A 238 -24.03 -4.05 43.06
N GLN A 239 -23.91 -3.95 41.73
CA GLN A 239 -24.80 -4.61 40.77
C GLN A 239 -24.68 -6.14 40.79
N LYS A 240 -23.48 -6.65 41.05
CA LYS A 240 -23.24 -8.09 41.20
C LYS A 240 -23.83 -8.63 42.50
N ALA A 241 -23.72 -7.87 43.59
CA ALA A 241 -24.23 -8.27 44.90
C ALA A 241 -25.75 -8.12 45.03
N TYR A 242 -26.35 -7.12 44.38
CA TYR A 242 -27.75 -6.75 44.58
C TYR A 242 -28.47 -6.44 43.26
N ARG A 243 -29.75 -6.84 43.19
CA ARG A 243 -30.66 -6.44 42.11
C ARG A 243 -31.28 -5.07 42.42
N CYS A 244 -30.58 -4.00 42.04
CA CYS A 244 -31.07 -2.64 42.24
C CYS A 244 -32.20 -2.29 41.26
N SER A 245 -33.44 -2.24 41.74
CA SER A 245 -34.62 -2.03 40.89
C SER A 245 -34.70 -0.62 40.30
N TRP A 246 -34.22 0.39 41.03
CA TRP A 246 -34.37 1.82 40.66
C TRP A 246 -33.09 2.47 40.14
N GLY A 247 -31.95 1.77 40.21
CA GLY A 247 -30.66 2.29 39.78
C GLY A 247 -29.57 2.09 40.83
N VAL A 248 -28.36 2.54 40.49
CA VAL A 248 -27.17 2.49 41.36
C VAL A 248 -26.48 3.83 41.24
N GLU A 249 -25.99 4.35 42.36
CA GLU A 249 -25.28 5.63 42.41
C GLU A 249 -24.06 5.50 43.33
N VAL A 250 -23.01 6.26 43.02
CA VAL A 250 -21.84 6.38 43.88
C VAL A 250 -22.21 7.28 45.05
N SER A 251 -22.05 6.78 46.27
CA SER A 251 -22.36 7.52 47.49
C SER A 251 -21.19 8.38 47.97
N ASN A 252 -19.97 7.84 47.95
CA ASN A 252 -18.79 8.53 48.44
C ASN A 252 -17.52 7.90 47.86
N CYS A 253 -16.47 8.71 47.71
CA CYS A 253 -15.12 8.31 47.31
C CYS A 253 -14.09 8.97 48.22
N ASN A 254 -13.12 8.18 48.68
CA ASN A 254 -11.99 8.60 49.47
C ASN A 254 -10.67 8.26 48.79
#